data_AF-A0A497J5V7-F1
#
_entry.id   AF-A0A497J5V7-F1
#
_cell.length_a   1.000
_cell.length_b   1.000
_cell.length_c   1.000
_cell.angle_alpha   90.00
_cell.angle_beta   90.00
_cell.angle_gamma   90.00
#
_symmetry.space_group_name_H-M   'P 1'
#
loop_
_entity.id
_entity.type
_entity.pdbx_description
1 polymer ?
#
loop_
_entity_poly.entity_id
_entity_poly.type
_entity_poly.pdbx_seq_one_letter_code
_entity_poly.pdbx_strand_id
1 'polypeptide(L)' 'MKIRAIYKNTCPNCNSDISDLRLRKGLPCSNCYRFQDHYCEHAKSLKKLKSYCEFKDELENFISFLNLRLQSHGVYK' A
#
# COMPACT_ATOMS: atom_id res chain seq x y z
N MET A 1 -1.74 5.31 -20.66
CA MET A 1 -1.93 6.42 -19.69
C MET A 1 -0.75 7.38 -19.78
N LYS A 2 -0.99 8.71 -19.77
CA LYS A 2 0.05 9.75 -19.90
C LYS A 2 0.34 10.41 -18.54
N ILE A 3 1.59 10.79 -18.28
CA ILE A 3 2.00 11.62 -17.13
C ILE A 3 1.45 13.03 -17.33
N ARG A 4 0.74 13.56 -16.33
CA ARG A 4 0.19 14.92 -16.33
C ARG A 4 0.96 15.87 -15.44
N ALA A 5 1.61 15.36 -14.39
CA ALA A 5 2.35 16.19 -13.43
C ALA A 5 3.49 15.40 -12.77
N ILE A 6 4.54 16.14 -12.37
CA ILE A 6 5.58 15.67 -11.46
C ILE A 6 5.45 16.47 -10.16
N TYR A 7 5.22 15.78 -9.06
CA TYR A 7 5.16 16.38 -7.73
C TYR A 7 6.55 16.29 -7.10
N LYS A 8 7.03 17.43 -6.59
CA LYS A 8 8.37 17.55 -6.00
C LYS A 8 8.38 17.02 -4.58
N ASN A 9 9.39 16.19 -4.27
CA ASN A 9 9.67 15.66 -2.93
C ASN A 9 8.52 14.94 -2.21
N THR A 10 7.55 14.41 -2.94
CA THR A 10 6.30 13.84 -2.39
C THR A 10 6.19 12.32 -2.53
N CYS A 11 7.23 11.62 -3.00
CA CYS A 11 7.23 10.16 -2.97
C CYS A 11 6.98 9.67 -1.54
N PRO A 12 5.93 8.87 -1.28
CA PRO A 12 5.54 8.48 0.08
C PRO A 12 6.58 7.59 0.78
N ASN A 13 7.50 6.98 0.03
CA ASN A 13 8.55 6.13 0.60
C ASN A 13 9.87 6.87 0.87
N CYS A 14 10.30 7.77 -0.03
CA CYS A 14 11.66 8.34 -0.01
C CYS A 14 11.73 9.86 -0.18
N ASN A 15 10.59 10.55 -0.30
CA ASN A 15 10.52 12.01 -0.50
C ASN A 15 11.29 12.51 -1.74
N SER A 16 11.47 11.68 -2.76
CA SER A 16 11.93 12.14 -4.08
C SER A 16 10.75 12.60 -4.94
N ASP A 17 11.06 13.18 -6.09
CA ASP A 17 10.06 13.50 -7.11
C ASP A 17 9.27 12.26 -7.56
N ILE A 18 7.98 12.45 -7.84
CA ILE A 18 7.09 11.38 -8.25
C ILE A 18 6.05 11.86 -9.26
N SER A 19 5.73 11.01 -10.24
CA SER A 19 4.70 11.33 -11.23
C SER A 19 3.29 11.06 -10.70
N ASP A 20 2.33 11.85 -11.18
CA ASP A 20 0.90 11.65 -10.97
C ASP A 20 0.44 10.23 -11.35
N LEU A 21 1.07 9.66 -12.38
CA LEU A 21 0.78 8.30 -12.82
C LEU A 21 1.08 7.25 -11.73
N ARG A 22 2.19 7.39 -11.00
CA ARG A 22 2.53 6.43 -9.92
C ARG A 22 1.67 6.64 -8.69
N LEU A 23 1.40 7.89 -8.32
CA LEU A 23 0.52 8.21 -7.21
C LEU A 23 -0.90 7.67 -7.41
N ARG A 24 -1.49 7.81 -8.61
CA ARG A 24 -2.83 7.26 -8.90
C ARG A 24 -2.90 5.73 -8.83
N LYS A 25 -1.78 5.05 -9.03
CA LYS A 25 -1.68 3.60 -8.87
C LYS A 25 -1.41 3.19 -7.41
N GLY A 26 -1.32 4.14 -6.50
CA GLY A 26 -0.92 3.89 -5.11
C GLY A 26 0.52 3.43 -4.98
N LEU A 27 1.41 3.77 -5.92
CA LEU A 27 2.79 3.28 -5.92
C LEU A 27 3.80 4.37 -5.51
N PRO A 28 4.90 4.00 -4.82
CA PRO A 28 6.03 4.92 -4.62
C PRO A 28 6.78 5.14 -5.95
N CYS A 29 7.77 6.03 -5.99
CA CYS A 29 8.51 6.33 -7.21
C CYS A 29 9.25 5.08 -7.75
N SER A 30 9.63 5.11 -9.04
CA SER A 30 10.29 3.98 -9.72
C SER A 30 11.64 3.60 -9.11
N ASN A 31 12.31 4.53 -8.42
CA ASN A 31 13.56 4.23 -7.71
C ASN A 31 13.33 3.40 -6.44
N CYS A 32 12.17 3.58 -5.80
CA CYS A 32 11.78 2.76 -4.65
C CYS A 32 11.20 1.41 -5.09
N TYR A 33 10.42 1.42 -6.18
CA TYR A 33 9.72 0.23 -6.64
C TYR A 33 9.45 0.31 -8.14
N ARG A 34 10.06 -0.59 -8.91
CA ARG A 34 10.02 -0.56 -10.38
C ARG A 34 8.77 -1.23 -10.97
N PHE A 35 8.15 -2.14 -10.24
CA PHE A 35 7.01 -2.91 -10.74
C PHE A 35 5.70 -2.10 -10.66
N GLN A 36 4.63 -2.69 -11.23
CA GLN A 36 3.31 -2.08 -11.30
C GLN A 36 2.33 -2.61 -10.23
N ASP A 37 2.77 -3.57 -9.42
CA ASP A 37 1.93 -4.33 -8.49
C ASP A 37 2.11 -3.88 -7.03
N HIS A 38 1.62 -4.68 -6.07
CA HIS A 38 1.55 -4.31 -4.66
C HIS A 38 2.94 -4.23 -4.01
N TYR A 39 3.40 -3.01 -3.75
CA TYR A 39 4.70 -2.75 -3.13
C TYR A 39 4.86 -3.37 -1.72
N CYS A 40 3.75 -3.68 -1.02
CA CYS A 40 3.79 -4.29 0.31
C CYS A 40 4.32 -5.74 0.31
N GLU A 41 4.25 -6.46 -0.81
CA GLU A 41 4.89 -7.76 -0.95
C GLU A 41 6.42 -7.69 -0.81
N HIS A 42 6.97 -6.48 -1.00
CA HIS A 42 8.40 -6.21 -0.87
C HIS A 42 8.70 -5.26 0.31
N ALA A 43 7.90 -5.33 1.39
CA ALA A 43 7.96 -4.42 2.54
C ALA A 43 9.37 -4.24 3.13
N LYS A 44 10.21 -5.30 3.11
CA LYS A 44 11.60 -5.26 3.60
C LYS A 44 12.50 -4.25 2.87
N SER A 45 12.15 -3.90 1.62
CA SER A 45 12.90 -2.93 0.80
C SER A 45 12.41 -1.50 0.95
N LEU A 46 11.33 -1.28 1.70
CA LEU A 46 10.69 0.02 1.88
C LEU A 46 11.28 0.73 3.10
N LYS A 47 11.29 2.06 3.02
CA LYS A 47 11.71 2.94 4.12
C LYS A 47 10.46 3.34 4.91
N LYS A 48 9.79 4.41 4.47
CA LYS A 48 8.65 5.00 5.20
C LYS A 48 7.36 4.21 5.05
N LEU A 49 7.20 3.46 3.96
CA LEU A 49 5.99 2.69 3.70
C LEU A 49 5.93 1.36 4.45
N LYS A 50 7.01 0.95 5.12
CA LYS A 50 7.07 -0.32 5.84
C LYS A 50 5.97 -0.43 6.90
N SER A 51 5.83 0.60 7.74
CA SER A 51 4.82 0.62 8.82
C SER A 51 3.38 0.60 8.28
N TYR A 52 3.13 1.22 7.13
CA TYR A 52 1.82 1.13 6.47
C TYR A 52 1.50 -0.30 6.05
N CYS A 53 2.48 -1.03 5.49
CA CYS A 53 2.28 -2.41 5.07
C CYS A 53 2.05 -3.33 6.27
N GLU A 54 2.82 -3.15 7.35
CA GLU A 54 2.62 -3.89 8.61
C GLU A 54 1.21 -3.64 9.18
N PHE A 55 0.77 -2.38 9.23
CA PHE A 55 -0.58 -2.02 9.64
C PHE A 55 -1.66 -2.63 8.74
N LYS A 56 -1.45 -2.63 7.41
CA LYS A 56 -2.38 -3.23 6.45
C LYS A 56 -2.57 -4.72 6.74
N ASP A 57 -1.48 -5.44 6.95
CA ASP A 57 -1.51 -6.88 7.23
C ASP A 57 -2.19 -7.17 8.58
N GLU A 58 -1.88 -6.40 9.62
CA GLU A 58 -2.55 -6.49 10.93
C GLU A 58 -4.06 -6.24 10.83
N LEU A 59 -4.46 -5.23 10.06
CA LEU A 59 -5.88 -4.90 9.83
C LEU A 59 -6.60 -6.03 9.08
N GLU A 60 -6.00 -6.60 8.04
CA GLU A 60 -6.56 -7.73 7.30
C GLU A 60 -6.71 -8.97 8.19
N ASN A 61 -5.72 -9.25 9.05
CA ASN A 61 -5.79 -10.31 10.05
C ASN A 61 -6.92 -10.08 11.06
N PHE A 62 -7.09 -8.84 11.54
CA PHE A 62 -8.16 -8.49 12.46
C PHE A 62 -9.55 -8.63 11.83
N ILE A 63 -9.74 -8.16 10.59
CA ILE A 63 -10.99 -8.32 9.84
C ILE A 63 -11.31 -9.81 9.64
N SER A 64 -10.31 -10.62 9.26
CA SER A 64 -10.47 -12.06 9.10
C SER A 64 -10.89 -12.73 10.42
N PHE A 65 -10.23 -12.39 11.53
CA PHE A 65 -10.59 -12.87 12.86
C PHE A 65 -12.04 -12.52 13.23
N LEU A 66 -12.46 -11.27 13.02
CA LEU A 66 -13.83 -10.84 13.29
C LEU A 66 -14.84 -11.60 12.44
N ASN A 67 -14.57 -11.76 11.14
CA ASN A 67 -15.48 -12.47 10.23
C ASN A 67 -15.68 -13.94 10.63
N LEU A 68 -14.60 -14.64 10.99
CA LEU A 68 -14.68 -16.02 11.48
C LEU A 68 -15.54 -16.11 12.76
N ARG A 69 -15.37 -15.14 13.67
CA ARG A 69 -16.16 -15.08 14.91
C ARG A 69 -17.64 -14.78 14.64
N LEU A 70 -17.95 -13.81 13.79
CA LEU A 70 -19.33 -13.47 13.43
C LEU A 70 -20.05 -14.62 12.71
N GLN A 71 -19.35 -15.36 11.86
CA GLN A 71 -19.87 -16.58 11.22
C GLN A 71 -20.13 -17.69 12.24
N SER A 72 -19.22 -17.90 13.20
CA SER A 72 -19.38 -18.91 14.25
C SER A 72 -20.53 -18.61 15.24
N HIS A 73 -20.95 -17.35 15.34
CA HIS A 73 -22.03 -16.90 16.22
C HIS A 73 -23.37 -16.62 15.50
N GLY A 74 -23.51 -16.99 14.23
CA GLY A 74 -24.82 -17.08 13.56
C GLY A 74 -25.56 -15.77 13.33
N VAL A 75 -24.87 -14.65 13.15
CA VAL A 75 -25.50 -13.32 12.95
C VAL A 75 -25.91 -13.07 11.48
N TYR A 76 -25.43 -13.89 10.53
CA TYR A 76 -25.90 -13.89 9.15
C TYR A 76 -26.31 -15.31 8.74
N LYS A 77 -27.62 -15.57 8.74
CA LYS A 77 -28.26 -16.62 7.92
C LYS A 77 -28.88 -15.95 6.71
#